data_AF-B2VAX9-F1
#
_entry.id   AF-B2VAX9-F1
#
_cell.length_a   1.000
_cell.length_b   1.000
_cell.length_c   1.000
_cell.angle_alpha   90.00
_cell.angle_beta   90.00
_cell.angle_gamma   90.00
#
_symmetry.space_group_name_H-M   'P 1'
#
loop_
_entity.id
_entity.type
_entity.pdbx_description
1 polymer ?
#
loop_
_entity_poly.entity_id
_entity_poly.type
_entity_poly.pdbx_seq_one_letter_code
_entity_poly.pdbx_strand_id
1 'polypeptide(L)'
;MMEKIRYQRTGIAACLFLFGWLSAVGYLSWQYEFDFSPWQKDEASVLPLTQAIFKHQCTSENQTLTRDGDKDFETYSAAWFGCLSDRSDALMRRLSLSVTGYSDLSCRMKAEGEGRPDDACKKALDERMLMHHVLK
;
A
#
# COMPACT_ATOMS: atom_id res chain seq x y z
N MET A 1 37.75 22.23 20.62
CA MET A 1 36.47 22.50 21.31
C MET A 1 35.27 22.41 20.37
N MET A 2 35.33 22.95 19.15
CA MET A 2 34.23 22.85 18.16
C MET A 2 33.86 21.43 17.72
N GLU A 3 34.82 20.50 17.60
CA GLU A 3 34.52 19.10 17.23
C GLU A 3 33.68 18.37 18.28
N LYS A 4 33.99 18.55 19.58
CA LYS A 4 33.25 17.94 20.70
C LYS A 4 31.78 18.36 20.69
N ILE A 5 31.51 19.62 20.37
CA ILE A 5 30.14 20.18 20.27
C ILE A 5 29.41 19.61 19.04
N ARG A 6 30.11 19.42 17.91
CA ARG A 6 29.55 18.73 16.73
C ARG A 6 29.16 17.29 17.04
N TYR A 7 30.05 16.51 17.67
CA TYR A 7 29.77 15.12 18.05
C TYR A 7 28.60 14.99 19.02
N GLN A 8 28.48 15.88 20.01
CA GLN A 8 27.32 15.93 20.90
C GLN A 8 26.01 16.24 20.16
N ARG A 9 26.03 17.20 19.23
CA ARG A 9 24.85 17.54 18.42
C ARG A 9 24.43 16.40 17.50
N THR A 10 25.38 15.72 16.85
CA THR A 10 25.08 14.52 16.05
C THR A 10 24.58 13.35 16.90
N GLY A 11 25.11 13.19 18.12
CA GLY A 11 24.63 12.15 19.05
C GLY A 11 23.18 12.40 19.49
N ILE A 12 22.84 13.64 19.84
CA ILE A 12 21.46 14.02 20.20
C ILE A 12 20.53 13.84 18.99
N ALA A 13 20.95 14.26 17.80
CA ALA A 13 20.16 14.09 16.59
C ALA A 13 19.90 12.60 16.27
N ALA A 14 20.92 11.76 16.42
CA ALA A 14 20.78 10.31 16.25
C ALA A 14 19.80 9.72 17.28
N CYS A 15 19.89 10.12 18.55
CA CYS A 15 18.94 9.68 19.57
C CYS A 15 17.51 10.08 19.23
N LEU A 16 17.28 11.35 18.88
CA LEU A 16 15.94 11.84 18.51
C LEU A 16 15.37 11.09 17.30
N PHE A 17 16.21 10.83 16.30
CA PHE A 17 15.82 10.04 15.14
C PHE A 17 15.43 8.61 15.53
N LEU A 18 16.25 7.92 16.33
CA LEU A 18 15.97 6.55 16.77
C LEU A 18 14.70 6.46 17.62
N PHE A 19 14.48 7.40 18.54
CA PHE A 19 13.23 7.45 19.31
C PHE A 19 12.02 7.71 18.41
N GLY A 20 12.10 8.69 17.51
CA GLY A 20 11.02 8.98 16.55
C GLY A 20 10.70 7.77 15.66
N TRP A 21 11.74 7.09 15.17
CA TRP A 21 11.59 5.88 14.36
C TRP A 21 10.95 4.74 15.14
N LEU A 22 11.44 4.43 16.34
CA LEU A 22 10.88 3.39 17.20
C LEU A 22 9.42 3.68 17.58
N SER A 23 9.09 4.95 17.87
CA SER A 23 7.71 5.36 18.14
C SER A 23 6.81 5.20 16.92
N ALA A 24 7.28 5.56 15.72
CA ALA A 24 6.51 5.38 14.49
C ALA A 24 6.27 3.90 14.17
N VAL A 25 7.32 3.08 14.22
CA VAL A 25 7.23 1.62 14.02
C VAL A 25 6.31 0.99 15.07
N GLY A 26 6.47 1.37 16.34
CA GLY A 26 5.63 0.89 17.44
C GLY A 26 4.15 1.26 17.27
N TYR A 27 3.87 2.51 16.90
CA TYR A 27 2.50 2.96 16.63
C TYR A 27 1.88 2.20 15.47
N LEU A 28 2.60 2.06 14.36
CA LEU A 28 2.10 1.33 13.20
C LEU A 28 1.88 -0.15 13.51
N SER A 29 2.77 -0.77 14.29
CA SER A 29 2.64 -2.17 14.70
C SER A 29 1.44 -2.38 15.63
N TRP A 30 1.22 -1.46 16.59
CA TRP A 30 0.11 -1.55 17.52
C TRP A 30 -1.24 -1.23 16.86
N GLN A 31 -1.33 -0.13 16.11
CA GLN A 31 -2.58 0.34 15.52
C GLN A 31 -3.07 -0.54 14.37
N TYR A 32 -2.14 -1.14 13.61
CA TYR A 32 -2.45 -1.90 12.39
C TYR A 32 -2.06 -3.37 12.46
N GLU A 33 -1.68 -3.88 13.64
CA GLU A 33 -1.20 -5.26 13.86
C GLU A 33 -0.08 -5.68 12.88
N PHE A 34 0.70 -4.71 12.40
CA PHE A 34 1.72 -4.97 11.39
C PHE A 34 3.03 -5.40 12.04
N ASP A 35 3.55 -6.54 11.59
CA ASP A 35 4.85 -7.05 12.05
C ASP A 35 5.97 -6.54 11.14
N PHE A 36 6.76 -5.60 11.67
CA PHE A 36 7.96 -5.06 11.00
C PHE A 36 9.20 -5.94 11.20
N SER A 37 9.07 -7.18 11.69
CA SER A 37 10.21 -8.05 11.95
C SER A 37 11.00 -8.34 10.66
N PRO A 38 12.33 -8.14 10.65
CA PRO A 38 13.17 -8.34 9.45
C PRO A 38 13.34 -9.82 9.07
N TRP A 39 12.67 -10.73 9.78
CA TRP A 39 12.77 -12.18 9.63
C TRP A 39 11.64 -12.79 8.80
N GLN A 40 10.71 -11.97 8.29
CA GLN A 40 9.71 -12.43 7.34
C GLN A 40 10.40 -12.81 6.02
N LYS A 41 10.55 -14.12 5.82
CA LYS A 41 11.12 -14.74 4.63
C LYS A 41 10.30 -14.32 3.40
N ASP A 42 11.00 -13.82 2.39
CA ASP A 42 10.63 -13.66 0.97
C ASP A 42 9.43 -12.77 0.59
N GLU A 43 8.52 -12.43 1.48
CA GLU A 43 7.46 -11.46 1.21
C GLU A 43 7.17 -10.63 2.46
N ALA A 44 7.86 -9.48 2.61
CA ALA A 44 7.38 -8.40 3.47
C ALA A 44 6.09 -7.86 2.85
N SER A 45 5.01 -8.64 2.98
CA SER A 45 3.74 -8.39 2.34
C SER A 45 3.14 -7.17 3.01
N VAL A 46 3.02 -6.07 2.29
CA VAL A 46 2.28 -4.88 2.73
C VAL A 46 0.77 -5.12 2.76
N LEU A 47 0.33 -6.31 2.36
CA LEU A 47 -1.08 -6.68 2.26
C LEU A 47 -1.79 -6.66 3.63
N PRO A 48 -1.24 -7.22 4.73
CA PRO A 48 -1.88 -7.15 6.04
C PRO A 48 -2.02 -5.70 6.54
N LEU A 49 -1.00 -4.86 6.33
CA LEU A 49 -1.07 -3.43 6.66
C LEU A 49 -2.19 -2.74 5.88
N THR A 50 -2.26 -3.01 4.57
CA THR A 50 -3.26 -2.40 3.69
C THR A 50 -4.67 -2.83 4.09
N GLN A 51 -4.87 -4.11 4.41
CA GLN A 51 -6.14 -4.63 4.92
C GLN A 51 -6.52 -4.00 6.26
N ALA A 52 -5.57 -3.85 7.20
CA ALA A 52 -5.81 -3.21 8.48
C ALA A 52 -6.23 -1.73 8.31
N ILE A 53 -5.58 -1.00 7.40
CA ILE A 53 -5.95 0.38 7.06
C ILE A 53 -7.37 0.44 6.50
N PHE A 54 -7.74 -0.46 5.57
CA PHE A 54 -9.10 -0.48 5.02
C PHE A 54 -10.15 -0.78 6.08
N LYS A 55 -9.91 -1.77 6.95
CA LYS A 55 -10.80 -2.07 8.08
C LYS A 55 -11.00 -0.84 8.96
N HIS A 56 -9.93 -0.15 9.33
CA HIS A 56 -10.01 1.04 10.17
C HIS A 56 -10.78 2.18 9.49
N GLN A 57 -10.52 2.44 8.20
CA GLN A 57 -11.22 3.46 7.44
C GLN A 57 -12.72 3.14 7.30
N CYS A 58 -13.07 1.90 6.95
CA CYS A 58 -14.46 1.47 6.81
C CYS A 58 -15.22 1.46 8.14
N THR A 59 -14.55 1.14 9.26
CA THR A 59 -15.13 1.28 10.60
C THR A 59 -15.40 2.76 10.92
N SER A 60 -14.45 3.65 10.63
CA SER A 60 -14.61 5.09 10.85
C SER A 60 -15.73 5.70 10.00
N GLU A 61 -15.87 5.29 8.74
CA GLU A 61 -16.91 5.80 7.82
C GLU A 61 -18.31 5.35 8.21
N ASN A 62 -18.43 4.14 8.76
CA ASN A 62 -19.71 3.54 9.14
C ASN A 62 -20.03 3.70 10.63
N GLN A 63 -19.19 4.40 11.40
CA GLN A 63 -19.35 4.55 12.86
C GLN A 63 -20.67 5.24 13.25
N THR A 64 -21.19 6.13 12.40
CA THR A 64 -22.47 6.80 12.61
C THR A 64 -23.65 5.83 12.58
N LEU A 65 -23.56 4.76 11.78
CA LEU A 65 -24.60 3.72 11.70
C LEU A 65 -24.74 2.92 12.99
N THR A 66 -23.65 2.76 13.74
CA THR A 66 -23.65 2.12 15.07
C THR A 66 -23.99 3.07 16.21
N ARG A 67 -23.86 4.39 16.02
CA ARG A 67 -24.03 5.39 17.10
C ARG A 67 -25.47 5.85 17.28
N ASP A 68 -26.27 5.79 16.22
CA ASP A 68 -27.65 6.29 16.21
C ASP A 68 -28.68 5.26 16.71
N GLY A 69 -28.25 4.14 17.31
CA GLY A 69 -29.06 3.24 18.14
C GLY A 69 -30.17 2.42 17.44
N ASP A 70 -30.61 2.83 16.25
CA ASP A 70 -31.81 2.30 15.58
C ASP A 70 -31.51 1.45 14.32
N LYS A 71 -30.24 1.27 13.93
CA LYS A 71 -29.90 0.47 12.75
C LYS A 71 -29.43 -0.93 13.13
N ASP A 72 -30.07 -1.92 12.52
CA ASP A 72 -29.77 -3.34 12.68
C ASP A 72 -28.31 -3.64 12.32
N PHE A 73 -27.71 -4.59 13.04
CA PHE A 73 -26.34 -5.06 12.82
C PHE A 73 -26.11 -5.44 11.35
N GLU A 74 -27.13 -6.00 10.68
CA GLU A 74 -27.10 -6.32 9.26
C GLU A 74 -26.81 -5.11 8.36
N THR A 75 -27.40 -3.94 8.67
CA THR A 75 -27.18 -2.71 7.90
C THR A 75 -25.76 -2.19 8.05
N TYR A 76 -25.22 -2.24 9.27
CA TYR A 76 -23.83 -1.88 9.53
C TYR A 76 -22.88 -2.84 8.82
N SER A 77 -23.10 -4.16 8.94
CA SER A 77 -22.26 -5.17 8.28
C SER A 77 -22.27 -5.04 6.77
N ALA A 78 -23.44 -4.84 6.15
CA ALA A 78 -23.55 -4.64 4.71
C ALA A 78 -22.76 -3.39 4.25
N ALA A 79 -22.88 -2.27 4.97
CA ALA A 79 -22.15 -1.04 4.64
C ALA A 79 -20.62 -1.19 4.86
N TRP A 80 -20.22 -1.87 5.93
CA TRP A 80 -18.81 -2.12 6.24
C TRP A 80 -18.15 -3.04 5.22
N PHE A 81 -18.79 -4.16 4.85
CA PHE A 81 -18.30 -5.05 3.80
C PHE A 81 -18.32 -4.40 2.41
N GLY A 82 -19.34 -3.58 2.11
CA GLY A 82 -19.39 -2.79 0.88
C GLY A 82 -18.18 -1.86 0.75
N CYS A 83 -17.87 -1.10 1.80
CA CYS A 83 -16.68 -0.24 1.84
C CYS A 83 -15.37 -1.04 1.64
N LEU A 84 -15.23 -2.21 2.26
CA LEU A 84 -14.06 -3.06 2.06
C LEU A 84 -13.93 -3.55 0.62
N SER A 85 -15.05 -3.91 -0.02
CA SER A 85 -15.10 -4.32 -1.42
C SER A 85 -14.64 -3.19 -2.32
N ASP A 86 -15.24 -2.01 -2.20
CA ASP A 86 -14.92 -0.85 -3.05
C ASP A 86 -13.45 -0.44 -2.95
N ARG A 87 -12.89 -0.46 -1.73
CA ARG A 87 -11.47 -0.15 -1.51
C ARG A 87 -10.54 -1.22 -2.07
N SER A 88 -10.90 -2.49 -1.93
CA SER A 88 -10.16 -3.61 -2.51
C SER A 88 -10.15 -3.55 -4.03
N ASP A 89 -11.30 -3.27 -4.66
CA ASP A 89 -11.42 -3.14 -6.11
C ASP A 89 -10.62 -1.95 -6.65
N ALA A 90 -10.68 -0.80 -5.95
CA ALA A 90 -9.89 0.37 -6.30
C ALA A 90 -8.37 0.08 -6.21
N LEU A 91 -7.93 -0.66 -5.18
CA LEU A 91 -6.54 -1.07 -5.03
C LEU A 91 -6.13 -2.04 -6.15
N MET A 92 -6.95 -3.06 -6.44
CA MET A 92 -6.70 -4.03 -7.50
C MET A 92 -6.54 -3.34 -8.86
N ARG A 93 -7.41 -2.37 -9.18
CA ARG A 93 -7.32 -1.58 -10.41
C ARG A 93 -6.00 -0.82 -10.49
N ARG A 94 -5.58 -0.13 -9.42
CA ARG A 94 -4.31 0.61 -9.38
C ARG A 94 -3.10 -0.31 -9.54
N LEU A 95 -3.07 -1.42 -8.80
CA LEU A 95 -1.98 -2.39 -8.89
C LEU A 95 -1.90 -3.01 -10.29
N SER A 96 -3.04 -3.37 -10.87
CA SER A 96 -3.08 -3.97 -12.20
C SER A 96 -2.60 -2.97 -13.28
N LEU A 97 -2.91 -1.67 -13.16
CA LEU A 97 -2.34 -0.63 -14.02
C LEU A 97 -0.82 -0.51 -13.85
N SER A 98 -0.33 -0.51 -12.61
CA SER A 98 1.13 -0.49 -12.33
C SER A 98 1.83 -1.71 -12.92
N VAL A 99 1.28 -2.91 -12.73
CA VAL A 99 1.82 -4.15 -13.32
C VAL A 99 1.87 -4.06 -14.85
N THR A 100 0.83 -3.49 -15.45
CA THR A 100 0.77 -3.28 -16.90
C THR A 100 1.89 -2.35 -17.36
N GLY A 101 2.08 -1.21 -16.68
CA GLY A 101 3.15 -0.25 -16.98
C GLY A 101 4.56 -0.82 -16.79
N TYR A 102 4.83 -1.52 -15.69
CA TYR A 102 6.13 -2.14 -15.45
C TYR A 102 6.42 -3.25 -16.45
N SER A 103 5.41 -4.03 -16.84
CA SER A 103 5.57 -5.07 -17.85
C SER A 103 5.91 -4.50 -19.23
N ASP A 104 5.29 -3.38 -19.63
CA ASP A 104 5.64 -2.68 -20.88
C ASP A 104 7.06 -2.13 -20.81
N LEU A 105 7.41 -1.43 -19.72
CA LEU A 105 8.75 -0.87 -19.54
C LEU A 105 9.83 -1.95 -19.59
N SER A 106 9.62 -3.07 -18.88
CA SER A 106 10.53 -4.21 -18.89
C SER A 106 10.66 -4.81 -20.29
N CYS A 107 9.56 -4.94 -21.03
CA CYS A 107 9.58 -5.43 -22.41
C CYS A 107 10.39 -4.51 -23.32
N ARG A 108 10.18 -3.19 -23.26
CA ARG A 108 10.90 -2.20 -24.06
C ARG A 108 12.38 -2.18 -23.77
N MET A 109 12.77 -2.17 -22.50
CA MET A 109 14.19 -2.22 -22.10
C MET A 109 14.88 -3.49 -22.61
N LYS A 110 14.16 -4.62 -22.59
CA LYS A 110 14.69 -5.87 -23.14
C LYS A 110 14.80 -5.83 -24.67
N ALA A 111 13.81 -5.30 -25.36
CA ALA A 111 13.83 -5.14 -26.81
C ALA A 111 14.96 -4.22 -27.27
N GLU A 112 15.18 -3.10 -26.56
CA GLU A 112 16.29 -2.16 -26.80
C GLU A 112 17.64 -2.84 -26.58
N GLY A 113 17.80 -3.60 -25.49
CA GLY A 113 19.02 -4.36 -25.21
C GLY A 113 19.31 -5.48 -26.23
N GLU A 114 18.27 -6.05 -26.84
CA GLU A 114 18.37 -7.09 -27.87
C GLU A 114 18.42 -6.51 -29.31
N GLY A 115 18.29 -5.19 -29.48
CA GLY A 115 18.21 -4.54 -30.80
C GLY A 115 16.97 -4.92 -31.61
N ARG A 116 15.88 -5.31 -30.94
CA ARG A 116 14.61 -5.75 -31.56
C ARG A 116 13.61 -4.59 -31.59
N PRO A 117 12.70 -4.55 -32.59
CA PRO A 117 11.61 -3.59 -32.61
C PRO A 117 10.63 -3.82 -31.45
N ASP A 118 10.05 -2.74 -30.93
CA ASP A 118 9.18 -2.72 -29.74
C ASP A 118 7.69 -2.95 -30.05
N ASP A 119 7.34 -3.23 -31.31
CA ASP A 119 5.96 -3.45 -31.77
C ASP A 119 5.22 -4.54 -30.97
N ALA A 120 5.93 -5.60 -30.56
CA ALA A 120 5.38 -6.67 -29.75
C ALA A 120 5.05 -6.21 -28.32
N CYS A 121 5.84 -5.31 -27.74
CA CYS A 121 5.60 -4.73 -26.42
C CYS A 121 4.36 -3.81 -26.46
N LYS A 122 4.26 -2.98 -27.50
CA LYS A 122 3.12 -2.09 -27.72
C LYS A 122 1.81 -2.86 -27.91
N LYS A 123 1.83 -3.93 -28.72
CA LYS A 123 0.65 -4.80 -28.90
C LYS A 123 0.20 -5.43 -27.59
N ALA A 124 1.13 -5.95 -26.78
CA ALA A 124 0.81 -6.55 -25.49
C ALA A 124 0.26 -5.54 -24.48
N LEU A 125 0.73 -4.29 -24.53
CA LEU A 125 0.19 -3.19 -23.73
C LEU A 125 -1.27 -2.88 -24.12
N ASP A 126 -1.54 -2.73 -25.42
CA ASP A 126 -2.88 -2.42 -25.93
C ASP A 126 -3.89 -3.52 -25.58
N GLU A 127 -3.53 -4.79 -25.72
CA GLU A 127 -4.38 -5.93 -25.32
C GLU A 127 -4.70 -5.90 -23.82
N ARG A 128 -3.71 -5.60 -22.96
CA ARG A 128 -3.94 -5.50 -21.51
C ARG A 128 -4.80 -4.29 -21.15
N MET A 129 -4.60 -3.14 -21.79
CA MET A 129 -5.43 -1.95 -21.55
C MET A 129 -6.88 -2.14 -21.99
N LEU A 130 -7.14 -2.90 -23.05
CA LEU A 130 -8.50 -3.27 -23.45
C LEU A 130 -9.20 -4.12 -22.37
N MET A 131 -8.49 -5.06 -21.75
CA MET A 131 -9.04 -5.89 -20.66
C MET A 131 -9.39 -5.06 -19.41
N HIS A 132 -8.63 -4.00 -19.12
CA HIS A 132 -8.96 -3.04 -18.05
C HIS A 132 -10.25 -2.26 -18.33
N HIS A 133 -10.53 -1.96 -19.59
CA HIS A 133 -11.74 -1.24 -19.99
C HIS A 133 -13.02 -2.08 -19.83
N VAL A 134 -12.90 -3.42 -19.89
CA VAL A 134 -14.00 -4.37 -19.71
C VAL A 134 -14.33 -4.60 -18.22
N LEU A 135 -13.39 -4.32 -17.30
CA LEU A 135 -13.58 -4.41 -15.85
C LEU A 135 -14.29 -3.17 -15.23
N LYS A 136 -14.98 -2.39 -16.07
CA LYS A 136 -15.70 -1.17 -15.69
C LYS A 136 -17.18 -1.45 -15.53
#